data_AF-Q7XY17-F1
#
_entry.id   AF-Q7XY17-F1
#
_cell.length_a   1.000
_cell.length_b   1.000
_cell.length_c   1.000
_cell.angle_alpha   90.00
_cell.angle_beta   90.00
_cell.angle_gamma   90.00
#
_symmetry.space_group_name_H-M   'P 1'
#
loop_
_entity.id
_entity.type
_entity.pdbx_description
1 polymer ?
#
loop_
_entity_poly.entity_id
_entity_poly.type
_entity_poly.pdbx_seq_one_letter_code
_entity_poly.pdbx_strand_id
1 'polypeptide(L)'
;MGNQELLEYFSDYAATKARHAYGPGGHRGMSVLIFESSAVGYMEAERLHKHFIDQRTDRDTWQNRRVPFLPGGKRQLYGFLARKEDMETFNRHCQGKSRLKYEMRSHNEMVVAQMKQMSEDNQQLNYLKNKVVKTEQRSKVVEETLGVITQKLRETMEENIFVRSKAKEKHSEYEEEMKSQEKFFHDQIENIHKATEDKESEFERLLQEERAKARQCDVDSGTTENRRLRKEQVQRFIECQVKDVQEFEAERDEMIKAHEEKKVQLKKEYMAKEVELEKEFDAALTGLMEKHRPGTFQASSSSP
;
A
#
# COMPACT_ATOMS: atom_id res chain seq x y z
N MET A 1 50.18 -45.38 34.75
CA MET A 1 49.41 -44.78 33.64
C MET A 1 48.06 -45.47 33.51
N GLY A 2 47.02 -44.88 34.10
CA GLY A 2 45.62 -45.30 33.98
C GLY A 2 45.01 -44.92 32.62
N ASN A 3 43.72 -45.20 32.42
CA ASN A 3 43.02 -44.81 31.16
C ASN A 3 42.91 -43.28 31.03
N GLN A 4 42.53 -42.60 32.12
CA GLN A 4 42.35 -41.15 32.14
C GLN A 4 43.68 -40.41 31.96
N GLU A 5 44.72 -40.83 32.70
CA GLU A 5 46.09 -40.28 32.55
C GLU A 5 46.61 -40.42 31.11
N LEU A 6 46.28 -41.50 30.41
CA LEU A 6 46.67 -41.71 29.02
C LEU A 6 45.89 -40.81 28.05
N LEU A 7 44.60 -40.57 28.31
CA LEU A 7 43.81 -39.60 27.54
C LEU A 7 44.31 -38.17 27.74
N GLU A 8 44.61 -37.80 28.98
CA GLU A 8 45.18 -36.49 29.31
C GLU A 8 46.55 -36.28 28.65
N TYR A 9 47.38 -37.32 28.63
CA TYR A 9 48.69 -37.28 27.98
C TYR A 9 48.59 -37.01 26.47
N PHE A 10 47.53 -37.50 25.80
CA PHE A 10 47.26 -37.27 24.38
C PHE A 10 46.04 -36.37 24.15
N SER A 11 45.78 -35.44 25.07
CA SER A 11 44.60 -34.56 25.02
C SER A 11 44.55 -33.71 23.75
N ASP A 12 45.71 -33.37 23.19
CA ASP A 12 45.81 -32.63 21.93
C ASP A 12 45.14 -33.36 20.74
N TYR A 13 45.02 -34.69 20.78
CA TYR A 13 44.63 -35.54 19.65
C TYR A 13 43.18 -36.02 19.69
N ALA A 14 42.28 -35.37 20.44
CA ALA A 14 40.83 -35.65 20.43
C ALA A 14 40.44 -37.14 20.59
N ALA A 15 41.27 -37.94 21.30
CA ALA A 15 40.95 -39.33 21.58
C ALA A 15 39.75 -39.41 22.54
N THR A 16 38.73 -40.18 22.17
CA THR A 16 37.47 -40.26 22.95
C THR A 16 37.57 -41.24 24.10
N LYS A 17 38.33 -42.34 23.94
CA LYS A 17 38.45 -43.41 24.93
C LYS A 17 39.84 -44.04 24.89
N ALA A 18 40.31 -44.50 26.04
CA ALA A 18 41.52 -45.32 26.16
C ALA A 18 41.19 -46.66 26.82
N ARG A 19 41.82 -47.75 26.36
CA ARG A 19 41.70 -49.08 26.98
C ARG A 19 43.05 -49.77 27.07
N HIS A 20 43.27 -50.49 28.16
CA HIS A 20 44.48 -51.27 28.42
C HIS A 20 44.28 -52.75 28.16
N ALA A 21 45.34 -53.43 27.70
CA ALA A 21 45.36 -54.88 27.60
C ALA A 21 45.74 -55.52 28.94
N TYR A 22 44.97 -56.52 29.37
CA TYR A 22 45.21 -57.30 30.59
C TYR A 22 45.38 -58.79 30.26
N GLY A 23 46.15 -59.50 31.06
CA GLY A 23 46.35 -60.94 30.99
C GLY A 23 46.40 -61.57 32.39
N PRO A 24 46.71 -62.88 32.50
CA PRO A 24 46.75 -63.59 33.78
C PRO A 24 47.67 -62.97 34.84
N GLY A 25 48.74 -62.28 34.41
CA GLY A 25 49.68 -61.56 35.27
C GLY A 25 49.42 -60.06 35.43
N GLY A 26 48.22 -59.57 35.07
CA GLY A 26 47.87 -58.15 35.15
C GLY A 26 48.07 -57.38 33.83
N HIS A 27 48.42 -56.09 33.93
CA HIS A 27 48.54 -55.18 32.78
C HIS A 27 49.69 -55.61 31.83
N ARG A 28 49.44 -55.65 30.52
CA ARG A 28 50.38 -56.18 29.50
C ARG A 28 51.28 -55.12 28.86
N GLY A 29 51.26 -53.89 29.36
CA GLY A 29 52.06 -52.78 28.83
C GLY A 29 51.58 -52.27 27.46
N MET A 30 50.33 -52.52 27.08
CA MET A 30 49.75 -52.12 25.80
C MET A 30 48.40 -51.43 26.02
N SER A 31 48.17 -50.37 25.26
CA SER A 31 46.96 -49.55 25.33
C SER A 31 46.47 -49.21 23.93
N VAL A 32 45.17 -49.01 23.78
CA VAL A 32 44.53 -48.55 22.54
C VAL A 32 43.81 -47.25 22.83
N LEU A 33 44.07 -46.24 21.98
CA LEU A 33 43.31 -45.00 21.91
C LEU A 33 42.22 -45.14 20.85
N ILE A 34 41.01 -44.72 21.17
CA ILE A 34 39.83 -44.82 20.32
C ILE A 34 39.37 -43.40 19.98
N PHE A 35 39.35 -43.11 18.68
CA PHE A 35 38.94 -41.82 18.14
C PHE A 35 37.48 -41.88 17.70
N GLU A 36 36.91 -40.72 17.35
CA GLU A 36 35.58 -40.64 16.76
C GLU A 36 35.49 -41.51 15.49
N SER A 37 34.35 -42.16 15.26
CA SER A 37 34.08 -42.96 14.07
C SER A 37 33.71 -42.09 12.86
N SER A 38 34.55 -41.10 12.54
CA SER A 38 34.38 -40.13 11.45
C SER A 38 35.69 -39.99 10.65
N ALA A 39 35.62 -39.43 9.43
CA ALA A 39 36.83 -39.06 8.69
C ALA A 39 37.75 -38.13 9.50
N VAL A 40 37.18 -37.23 10.32
CA VAL A 40 37.93 -36.31 11.19
C VAL A 40 38.64 -37.07 12.31
N GLY A 41 37.95 -38.01 12.96
CA GLY A 41 38.56 -38.87 13.98
C GLY A 41 39.70 -39.72 13.44
N TYR A 42 39.61 -40.17 12.18
CA TYR A 42 40.73 -40.84 11.51
C TYR A 42 41.91 -39.90 11.27
N MET A 43 41.68 -38.66 10.81
CA MET A 43 42.74 -37.66 10.60
C MET A 43 43.48 -37.33 11.91
N GLU A 44 42.77 -37.23 13.03
CA GLU A 44 43.38 -37.02 14.34
C GLU A 44 44.22 -38.24 14.79
N ALA A 45 43.75 -39.46 14.52
CA ALA A 45 44.52 -40.67 14.77
C ALA A 45 45.78 -40.75 13.89
N GLU A 46 45.67 -40.36 12.62
CA GLU A 46 46.80 -40.29 11.70
C GLU A 46 47.81 -39.21 12.13
N ARG A 47 47.33 -38.07 12.63
CA ARG A 47 48.16 -37.00 13.20
C ARG A 47 48.98 -37.50 14.39
N LEU A 48 48.35 -38.26 15.29
CA LEU A 48 49.06 -38.88 16.42
C LEU A 48 50.07 -39.93 15.94
N HIS A 49 49.72 -40.72 14.93
CA HIS A 49 50.64 -41.68 14.36
C HIS A 49 51.89 -41.03 13.76
N LYS A 50 51.72 -39.94 13.01
CA LYS A 50 52.84 -39.14 12.47
C LYS A 50 53.71 -38.56 13.59
N HIS A 51 53.11 -38.09 14.68
CA HIS A 51 53.85 -37.63 15.86
C HIS A 51 54.83 -38.70 16.40
N PHE A 52 54.42 -39.97 16.48
CA PHE A 52 55.31 -41.06 16.91
C PHE A 52 56.40 -41.38 15.89
N ILE A 53 56.13 -41.22 14.59
CA ILE A 53 57.16 -41.33 13.54
C ILE A 53 58.20 -40.24 13.70
N ASP A 54 57.77 -38.99 13.89
CA ASP A 54 58.65 -37.83 14.04
C ASP A 54 59.53 -37.96 15.29
N GLN A 55 58.99 -38.52 16.37
CA GLN A 55 59.73 -38.82 17.60
C GLN A 55 60.60 -40.08 17.52
N ARG A 56 60.57 -40.82 16.40
CA ARG A 56 61.25 -42.12 16.22
C ARG A 56 60.86 -43.13 17.30
N THR A 57 59.58 -43.15 17.65
CA THR A 57 58.95 -44.02 18.66
C THR A 57 57.75 -44.75 18.04
N ASP A 58 57.88 -45.05 16.76
CA ASP A 58 56.89 -45.72 15.93
C ASP A 58 57.00 -47.25 16.01
N ARG A 59 56.20 -47.93 15.17
CA ARG A 59 56.15 -49.40 15.09
C ARG A 59 57.52 -50.02 14.74
N ASP A 60 58.22 -49.47 13.77
CA ASP A 60 59.46 -50.07 13.27
C ASP A 60 60.56 -49.92 14.32
N THR A 61 60.59 -48.80 15.04
CA THR A 61 61.50 -48.60 16.17
C THR A 61 61.18 -49.56 17.31
N TRP A 62 59.89 -49.78 17.63
CA TRP A 62 59.48 -50.76 18.64
C TRP A 62 59.92 -52.19 18.30
N GLN A 63 59.87 -52.59 17.03
CA GLN A 63 60.23 -53.94 16.59
C GLN A 63 61.74 -54.15 16.50
N ASN A 64 62.50 -53.15 16.04
CA ASN A 64 63.91 -53.32 15.69
C ASN A 64 64.89 -52.78 16.74
N ARG A 65 64.51 -51.74 17.51
CA ARG A 65 65.42 -51.02 18.43
C ARG A 65 64.69 -50.55 19.68
N ARG A 66 64.07 -51.48 20.40
CA ARG A 66 63.30 -51.19 21.61
C ARG A 66 64.18 -50.65 22.74
N VAL A 67 64.00 -49.38 23.06
CA VAL A 67 64.53 -48.73 24.28
C VAL A 67 63.40 -48.62 25.31
N PRO A 68 63.40 -49.40 26.40
CA PRO A 68 62.27 -49.43 27.33
C PRO A 68 62.15 -48.18 28.23
N PHE A 69 63.28 -47.53 28.51
CA PHE A 69 63.35 -46.38 29.43
C PHE A 69 64.22 -45.28 28.85
N LEU A 70 63.76 -44.04 29.01
CA LEU A 70 64.55 -42.84 28.78
C LEU A 70 65.53 -42.63 29.94
N PRO A 71 66.64 -41.88 29.72
CA PRO A 71 67.50 -41.40 30.80
C PRO A 71 66.66 -40.74 31.91
N GLY A 72 66.85 -41.17 33.15
CA GLY A 72 66.01 -40.74 34.30
C GLY A 72 64.83 -41.67 34.64
N GLY A 73 64.75 -42.86 34.05
CA GLY A 73 63.84 -43.93 34.48
C GLY A 73 62.39 -43.81 34.00
N LYS A 74 62.07 -42.80 33.18
CA LYS A 74 60.75 -42.64 32.56
C LYS A 74 60.55 -43.70 31.46
N ARG A 75 59.37 -44.32 31.41
CA ARG A 75 59.03 -45.29 30.37
C ARG A 75 58.86 -44.58 29.03
N GLN A 76 59.49 -45.11 27.98
CA GLN A 76 59.26 -44.64 26.63
C GLN A 76 57.94 -45.22 26.09
N LEU A 77 57.06 -44.35 25.59
CA LEU A 77 55.86 -44.76 24.88
C LEU A 77 56.18 -44.92 23.39
N TYR A 78 55.59 -45.94 22.79
CA TYR A 78 55.61 -46.18 21.36
C TYR A 78 54.18 -46.23 20.87
N GLY A 79 53.92 -45.70 19.68
CA GLY A 79 52.56 -45.57 19.16
C GLY A 79 52.49 -45.65 17.64
N PHE A 80 51.39 -46.19 17.15
CA PHE A 80 51.14 -46.39 15.73
C PHE A 80 49.66 -46.67 15.48
N LEU A 81 49.19 -46.46 14.24
CA LEU A 81 47.85 -46.90 13.83
C LEU A 81 47.74 -48.42 13.93
N ALA A 82 46.68 -48.87 14.60
CA ALA A 82 46.41 -50.28 14.81
C ALA A 82 46.01 -50.97 13.50
N ARG A 83 46.67 -52.08 13.20
CA ARG A 83 46.29 -53.03 12.16
C ARG A 83 45.53 -54.20 12.78
N LYS A 84 44.97 -55.06 11.94
CA LYS A 84 44.22 -56.24 12.36
C LYS A 84 45.03 -57.12 13.33
N GLU A 85 46.31 -57.32 13.04
CA GLU A 85 47.21 -58.17 13.83
C GLU A 85 47.47 -57.60 15.24
N ASP A 86 47.52 -56.27 15.36
CA ASP A 86 47.72 -55.60 16.65
C ASP A 86 46.49 -55.75 17.53
N MET A 87 45.30 -55.64 16.93
CA MET A 87 44.02 -55.81 17.63
C MET A 87 43.79 -57.25 18.08
N GLU A 88 44.25 -58.24 17.29
CA GLU A 88 44.27 -59.65 17.70
C GLU A 88 45.24 -59.89 18.86
N THR A 89 46.43 -59.27 18.82
CA THR A 89 47.43 -59.35 19.89
C THR A 89 46.94 -58.70 21.19
N PHE A 90 46.26 -57.55 21.08
CA PHE A 90 45.61 -56.86 22.19
C PHE A 90 44.56 -57.76 22.85
N ASN A 91 43.71 -58.40 22.05
CA ASN A 91 42.60 -59.23 22.51
C ASN A 91 42.99 -60.67 22.92
N ARG A 92 44.25 -61.09 22.77
CA ARG A 92 44.70 -62.49 22.96
C ARG A 92 44.26 -63.16 24.27
N HIS A 93 44.16 -62.39 25.36
CA HIS A 93 43.75 -62.89 26.69
C HIS A 93 42.41 -62.32 27.17
N CYS A 94 41.69 -61.61 26.31
CA CYS A 94 40.40 -61.02 26.64
C CYS A 94 39.27 -62.01 26.32
N GLN A 95 38.60 -62.52 27.36
CA GLN A 95 37.46 -63.41 27.23
C GLN A 95 36.12 -62.66 27.35
N GLY A 96 35.12 -63.06 26.56
CA GLY A 96 33.75 -62.55 26.63
C GLY A 96 33.64 -61.03 26.51
N LYS A 97 33.04 -60.38 27.52
CA LYS A 97 32.74 -58.92 27.54
C LYS A 97 33.98 -58.01 27.59
N SER A 98 35.16 -58.56 27.92
CA SER A 98 36.41 -57.79 27.98
C SER A 98 37.08 -57.61 26.61
N ARG A 99 36.69 -58.38 25.60
CA ARG A 99 37.21 -58.32 24.24
C ARG A 99 36.73 -57.05 23.53
N LEU A 100 37.65 -56.26 23.00
CA LEU A 100 37.32 -55.07 22.22
C LEU A 100 36.84 -55.51 20.83
N LYS A 101 35.58 -55.24 20.52
CA LYS A 101 34.98 -55.49 19.20
C LYS A 101 35.47 -54.41 18.23
N TYR A 102 35.86 -54.83 17.02
CA TYR A 102 36.29 -53.94 15.95
C TYR A 102 35.84 -54.48 14.60
N GLU A 103 35.71 -53.59 13.63
CA GLU A 103 35.37 -53.88 12.24
C GLU A 103 36.46 -53.29 11.34
N MET A 104 36.92 -54.05 10.34
CA MET A 104 37.86 -53.54 9.34
C MET A 104 37.06 -52.80 8.27
N ARG A 105 37.37 -51.52 8.06
CA ARG A 105 36.78 -50.70 7.00
C ARG A 105 37.86 -50.15 6.08
N SER A 106 37.49 -49.87 4.83
CA SER A 106 38.44 -49.30 3.88
C SER A 106 38.65 -47.80 4.14
N HIS A 107 39.89 -47.34 4.00
CA HIS A 107 40.23 -45.91 4.08
C HIS A 107 39.44 -45.10 3.03
N ASN A 108 39.29 -45.65 1.82
CA ASN A 108 38.58 -44.98 0.74
C ASN A 108 37.11 -44.73 1.08
N GLU A 109 36.43 -45.67 1.72
CA GLU A 109 35.04 -45.52 2.13
C GLU A 109 34.89 -44.58 3.33
N MET A 110 35.67 -44.79 4.39
CA MET A 110 35.48 -44.08 5.65
C MET A 110 36.05 -42.65 5.65
N VAL A 111 37.04 -42.37 4.81
CA VAL A 111 37.75 -41.08 4.82
C VAL A 111 37.57 -40.38 3.49
N VAL A 112 38.00 -41.01 2.40
CA VAL A 112 38.02 -40.34 1.07
C VAL A 112 36.60 -40.02 0.59
N ALA A 113 35.67 -40.97 0.65
CA ALA A 113 34.30 -40.74 0.22
C ALA A 113 33.58 -39.71 1.10
N GLN A 114 33.75 -39.78 2.42
CA GLN A 114 33.18 -38.79 3.34
C GLN A 114 33.73 -37.38 3.08
N MET A 115 35.04 -37.23 2.86
CA MET A 115 35.65 -35.93 2.56
C MET A 115 35.19 -35.35 1.23
N LYS A 116 35.02 -36.19 0.20
CA LYS A 116 34.43 -35.77 -1.08
C LYS A 116 33.01 -35.25 -0.87
N GLN A 117 32.17 -36.00 -0.15
CA GLN A 117 30.80 -35.57 0.14
C GLN A 117 30.77 -34.23 0.90
N MET A 118 31.58 -34.08 1.95
CA MET A 118 31.64 -32.81 2.69
C MET A 118 32.08 -31.64 1.81
N SER A 119 33.00 -31.87 0.87
CA SER A 119 33.41 -30.84 -0.11
C SER A 119 32.26 -30.45 -1.03
N GLU A 120 31.51 -31.42 -1.55
CA GLU A 120 30.34 -31.19 -2.40
C GLU A 120 29.23 -30.45 -1.65
N ASP A 121 28.93 -30.88 -0.42
CA ASP A 121 27.94 -30.24 0.45
C ASP A 121 28.32 -28.79 0.77
N ASN A 122 29.61 -28.52 1.02
CA ASN A 122 30.12 -27.16 1.23
C ASN A 122 29.96 -26.27 -0.01
N GLN A 123 30.12 -26.83 -1.22
CA GLN A 123 29.87 -26.08 -2.46
C GLN A 123 28.38 -25.74 -2.60
N GLN A 124 27.50 -26.70 -2.31
CA GLN A 124 26.04 -26.47 -2.33
C GLN A 124 25.62 -25.43 -1.29
N LEU A 125 26.20 -25.48 -0.08
CA LEU A 125 25.93 -24.52 0.98
C LEU A 125 26.27 -23.08 0.55
N ASN A 126 27.42 -22.90 -0.11
CA ASN A 126 27.82 -21.59 -0.64
C ASN A 126 26.86 -21.08 -1.72
N TYR A 127 26.42 -21.96 -2.62
CA TYR A 127 25.42 -21.61 -3.64
C TYR A 127 24.09 -21.16 -2.99
N LEU A 128 23.59 -21.93 -2.02
CA LEU A 128 22.35 -21.61 -1.29
C LEU A 128 22.48 -20.29 -0.54
N LYS A 129 23.61 -20.06 0.15
CA LYS A 129 23.88 -18.80 0.85
C LYS A 129 23.83 -17.60 -0.11
N ASN A 130 24.47 -17.69 -1.27
CA ASN A 130 24.43 -16.64 -2.28
C ASN A 130 23.03 -16.39 -2.83
N LYS A 131 22.23 -17.46 -3.03
CA LYS A 131 20.85 -17.35 -3.49
C LYS A 131 19.96 -16.64 -2.46
N VAL A 132 20.14 -16.93 -1.18
CA VAL A 132 19.42 -16.25 -0.08
C VAL A 132 19.74 -14.76 -0.07
N VAL A 133 21.02 -14.38 -0.10
CA VAL A 133 21.44 -12.96 -0.12
C VAL A 133 20.82 -12.21 -1.31
N LYS A 134 20.86 -12.80 -2.50
CA LYS A 134 20.23 -12.19 -3.69
C LYS A 134 18.71 -12.02 -3.53
N THR A 135 18.05 -12.98 -2.91
CA THR A 135 16.61 -12.92 -2.66
C THR A 135 16.27 -11.85 -1.65
N GLU A 136 17.04 -11.75 -0.57
CA GLU A 136 16.86 -10.73 0.48
C GLU A 136 17.06 -9.31 -0.07
N GLN A 137 18.09 -9.11 -0.91
CA GLN A 137 18.30 -7.83 -1.59
C GLN A 137 17.12 -7.45 -2.49
N ARG A 138 16.57 -8.41 -3.26
CA ARG A 138 15.37 -8.17 -4.08
C ARG A 138 14.16 -7.81 -3.21
N SER A 139 13.97 -8.50 -2.07
CA SER A 139 12.88 -8.19 -1.14
C SER A 139 12.96 -6.76 -0.63
N LYS A 140 14.15 -6.31 -0.21
CA LYS A 140 14.37 -4.94 0.28
C LYS A 140 14.01 -3.89 -0.77
N VAL A 141 14.45 -4.07 -2.02
CA VAL A 141 14.12 -3.14 -3.11
C VAL A 141 12.61 -3.11 -3.39
N VAL A 142 11.95 -4.27 -3.34
CA VAL A 142 10.48 -4.34 -3.51
C VAL A 142 9.75 -3.63 -2.37
N GLU A 143 10.18 -3.82 -1.12
CA GLU A 143 9.60 -3.14 0.04
C GLU A 143 9.78 -1.62 -0.04
N GLU A 144 10.96 -1.14 -0.42
CA GLU A 144 11.24 0.29 -0.62
C GLU A 144 10.37 0.90 -1.72
N THR A 145 10.27 0.23 -2.87
CA THR A 145 9.45 0.70 -4.01
C THR A 145 7.96 0.68 -3.67
N LEU A 146 7.48 -0.32 -2.95
CA LEU A 146 6.11 -0.38 -2.45
C LEU A 146 5.82 0.78 -1.49
N GLY A 147 6.75 1.12 -0.61
CA GLY A 147 6.65 2.28 0.28
C GLY A 147 6.45 3.58 -0.50
N VAL A 148 7.29 3.83 -1.51
CA VAL A 148 7.19 5.02 -2.37
C VAL A 148 5.85 5.07 -3.12
N ILE A 149 5.42 3.96 -3.71
CA ILE A 149 4.13 3.90 -4.45
C ILE A 149 2.95 4.16 -3.50
N THR A 150 2.98 3.59 -2.30
CA THR A 150 1.93 3.76 -1.29
C THR A 150 1.84 5.21 -0.83
N GLN A 151 2.98 5.88 -0.65
CA GLN A 151 3.01 7.30 -0.31
C GLN A 151 2.42 8.16 -1.43
N LYS A 152 2.85 7.96 -2.68
CA LYS A 152 2.30 8.70 -3.83
C LYS A 152 0.80 8.52 -4.00
N LEU A 153 0.30 7.32 -3.75
CA LEU A 153 -1.13 7.04 -3.79
C LEU A 153 -1.89 7.87 -2.75
N ARG A 154 -1.36 7.96 -1.53
CA ARG A 154 -1.95 8.76 -0.45
C ARG A 154 -1.97 10.26 -0.80
N GLU A 155 -0.84 10.80 -1.24
CA GLU A 155 -0.72 12.20 -1.67
C GLU A 155 -1.74 12.51 -2.78
N THR A 156 -1.85 11.63 -3.79
CA THR A 156 -2.83 11.78 -4.88
C THR A 156 -4.27 11.75 -4.36
N MET A 157 -4.59 10.89 -3.39
CA MET A 157 -5.93 10.83 -2.79
C MET A 157 -6.27 12.11 -2.03
N GLU A 158 -5.34 12.64 -1.24
CA GLU A 158 -5.50 13.89 -0.49
C GLU A 158 -5.69 15.08 -1.41
N GLU A 159 -4.88 15.20 -2.47
CA GLU A 159 -5.04 16.21 -3.51
C GLU A 159 -6.41 16.12 -4.20
N ASN A 160 -6.85 14.91 -4.54
CA ASN A 160 -8.16 14.72 -5.19
C ASN A 160 -9.32 15.14 -4.30
N ILE A 161 -9.25 14.81 -3.00
CA ILE A 161 -10.24 15.24 -2.01
C ILE A 161 -10.24 16.77 -1.92
N PHE A 162 -9.08 17.39 -1.82
CA PHE A 162 -8.95 18.85 -1.77
C PHE A 162 -9.55 19.54 -3.00
N VAL A 163 -9.21 19.07 -4.21
CA VAL A 163 -9.75 19.62 -5.46
C VAL A 163 -11.28 19.48 -5.52
N ARG A 164 -11.83 18.32 -5.13
CA ARG A 164 -13.29 18.11 -5.09
C ARG A 164 -13.98 19.04 -4.09
N SER A 165 -13.40 19.20 -2.89
CA SER A 165 -13.95 20.09 -1.87
C SER A 165 -13.95 21.55 -2.34
N LYS A 166 -12.83 22.00 -2.92
CA LYS A 166 -12.71 23.36 -3.46
C LYS A 166 -13.66 23.62 -4.62
N ALA A 167 -13.88 22.64 -5.49
CA ALA A 167 -14.85 22.75 -6.58
C ALA A 167 -16.30 22.89 -6.05
N LYS A 168 -16.65 22.14 -5.00
CA LYS A 168 -17.96 22.25 -4.35
C LYS A 168 -18.16 23.60 -3.67
N GLU A 169 -17.14 24.12 -2.99
CA GLU A 169 -17.17 25.44 -2.36
C GLU A 169 -17.41 26.53 -3.41
N LYS A 170 -16.66 26.52 -4.52
CA LYS A 170 -16.84 27.47 -5.62
C LYS A 170 -18.24 27.38 -6.24
N HIS A 171 -18.76 26.16 -6.44
CA HIS A 171 -20.13 25.99 -6.92
C HIS A 171 -21.16 26.59 -5.95
N SER A 172 -20.99 26.38 -4.64
CA SER A 172 -21.87 26.95 -3.62
C SER A 172 -21.83 28.48 -3.61
N GLU A 173 -20.64 29.07 -3.72
CA GLU A 173 -20.47 30.54 -3.81
C GLU A 173 -21.22 31.10 -5.04
N TYR A 174 -21.07 30.48 -6.21
CA TYR A 174 -21.78 30.91 -7.42
C TYR A 174 -23.30 30.77 -7.28
N GLU A 175 -23.78 29.69 -6.66
CA GLU A 175 -25.21 29.49 -6.42
C GLU A 175 -25.79 30.56 -5.47
N GLU A 176 -25.05 30.94 -4.43
CA GLU A 176 -25.43 32.01 -3.50
C GLU A 176 -25.44 33.38 -4.18
N GLU A 177 -24.46 33.66 -5.03
CA GLU A 177 -24.40 34.89 -5.82
C GLU A 177 -25.60 34.99 -6.77
N MET A 178 -25.91 33.91 -7.50
CA MET A 178 -27.07 33.84 -8.40
C MET A 178 -28.38 34.09 -7.65
N LYS A 179 -28.60 33.43 -6.51
CA LYS A 179 -29.79 33.65 -5.67
C LYS A 179 -29.88 35.09 -5.17
N SER A 180 -28.75 35.72 -4.87
CA SER A 180 -28.71 37.12 -4.41
C SER A 180 -29.09 38.09 -5.54
N GLN A 181 -28.60 37.84 -6.76
CA GLN A 181 -28.97 38.61 -7.94
C GLN A 181 -30.46 38.43 -8.31
N GLU A 182 -30.97 37.20 -8.27
CA GLU A 182 -32.39 36.91 -8.53
C GLU A 182 -33.30 37.67 -7.55
N LYS A 183 -32.98 37.63 -6.24
CA LYS A 183 -33.71 38.40 -5.22
C LYS A 183 -33.66 39.89 -5.51
N PHE A 184 -32.49 40.43 -5.82
CA PHE A 184 -32.33 41.86 -6.10
C PHE A 184 -33.20 42.36 -7.25
N PHE A 185 -33.28 41.60 -8.35
CA PHE A 185 -34.16 41.98 -9.48
C PHE A 185 -35.64 41.71 -9.18
N HIS A 186 -35.95 40.64 -8.44
CA HIS A 186 -37.31 40.37 -8.01
C HIS A 186 -37.88 41.51 -7.15
N ASP A 187 -37.11 41.96 -6.15
CA ASP A 187 -37.49 43.08 -5.28
C ASP A 187 -37.71 44.37 -6.07
N GLN A 188 -36.90 44.64 -7.10
CA GLN A 188 -37.11 45.79 -7.99
C GLN A 188 -38.41 45.70 -8.78
N ILE A 189 -38.74 44.53 -9.32
CA ILE A 189 -39.99 44.30 -10.06
C ILE A 189 -41.19 44.44 -9.11
N GLU A 190 -41.11 43.88 -7.91
CA GLU A 190 -42.16 43.99 -6.89
C GLU A 190 -42.42 45.46 -6.52
N ASN A 191 -41.36 46.25 -6.34
CA ASN A 191 -41.48 47.68 -6.08
C ASN A 191 -42.18 48.43 -7.24
N ILE A 192 -41.88 48.07 -8.50
CA ILE A 192 -42.55 48.64 -9.68
C ILE A 192 -44.03 48.25 -9.71
N HIS A 193 -44.36 46.99 -9.43
CA HIS A 193 -45.73 46.51 -9.39
C HIS A 193 -46.54 47.25 -8.32
N LYS A 194 -46.00 47.36 -7.10
CA LYS A 194 -46.66 48.09 -6.01
C LYS A 194 -46.90 49.56 -6.35
N ALA A 195 -45.89 50.22 -6.91
CA ALA A 195 -46.02 51.62 -7.36
C ALA A 195 -47.03 51.78 -8.52
N THR A 196 -47.26 50.73 -9.31
CA THR A 196 -48.27 50.72 -10.38
C THR A 196 -49.66 50.49 -9.81
N GLU A 197 -49.82 49.55 -8.89
CA GLU A 197 -51.07 49.27 -8.17
C GLU A 197 -51.56 50.49 -7.37
N ASP A 198 -50.65 51.21 -6.70
CA ASP A 198 -50.97 52.45 -6.01
C ASP A 198 -51.50 53.53 -6.99
N LYS A 199 -50.89 53.64 -8.18
CA LYS A 199 -51.35 54.58 -9.22
C LYS A 199 -52.70 54.18 -9.82
N GLU A 200 -52.91 52.89 -10.09
CA GLU A 200 -54.19 52.37 -10.58
C GLU A 200 -55.30 52.61 -9.55
N SER A 201 -55.02 52.38 -8.26
CA SER A 201 -55.96 52.64 -7.16
C SER A 201 -56.33 54.12 -7.04
N GLU A 202 -55.35 55.03 -7.16
CA GLU A 202 -55.59 56.48 -7.18
C GLU A 202 -56.42 56.91 -8.39
N PHE A 203 -56.14 56.34 -9.58
CA PHE A 203 -56.92 56.60 -10.79
C PHE A 203 -58.37 56.12 -10.66
N GLU A 204 -58.58 54.92 -10.12
CA GLU A 204 -59.91 54.39 -9.86
C GLU A 204 -60.69 55.28 -8.87
N ARG A 205 -60.02 55.76 -7.80
CA ARG A 205 -60.64 56.69 -6.84
C ARG A 205 -61.11 57.98 -7.52
N LEU A 206 -60.27 58.58 -8.36
CA LEU A 206 -60.62 59.80 -9.10
C LEU A 206 -61.83 59.58 -10.04
N LEU A 207 -61.87 58.45 -10.75
CA LEU A 207 -63.02 58.08 -11.58
C LEU A 207 -64.31 57.92 -10.75
N GLN A 208 -64.23 57.31 -9.57
CA GLN A 208 -65.38 57.17 -8.67
C GLN A 208 -65.86 58.53 -8.12
N GLU A 209 -64.95 59.43 -7.76
CA GLU A 209 -65.28 60.79 -7.31
C GLU A 209 -65.99 61.62 -8.39
N GLU A 210 -65.51 61.58 -9.65
CA GLU A 210 -66.17 62.26 -10.77
C GLU A 210 -67.57 61.70 -11.05
N ARG A 211 -67.75 60.37 -10.97
CA ARG A 211 -69.06 59.73 -11.04
C ARG A 211 -70.00 60.19 -9.92
N ALA A 212 -69.47 60.40 -8.71
CA ALA A 212 -70.25 60.88 -7.57
C ALA A 212 -70.68 62.36 -7.76
N LYS A 213 -69.79 63.22 -8.25
CA LYS A 213 -70.09 64.63 -8.56
C LYS A 213 -71.16 64.77 -9.64
N ALA A 214 -71.04 64.02 -10.75
CA ALA A 214 -72.03 64.01 -11.82
C ALA A 214 -73.43 63.60 -11.33
N ARG A 215 -73.50 62.67 -10.37
CA ARG A 215 -74.76 62.27 -9.71
C ARG A 215 -75.32 63.34 -8.76
N GLN A 216 -74.46 64.08 -8.06
CA GLN A 216 -74.89 65.18 -7.19
C GLN A 216 -75.41 66.40 -7.98
N CYS A 217 -74.84 66.71 -9.14
CA CYS A 217 -75.32 67.79 -10.02
C CYS A 217 -76.75 67.59 -10.55
N ASP A 218 -77.33 66.38 -10.47
CA ASP A 218 -78.73 66.08 -10.83
C ASP A 218 -79.74 66.61 -9.79
N VAL A 219 -79.30 67.01 -8.59
CA VAL A 219 -80.20 67.22 -7.43
C VAL A 219 -80.56 68.69 -7.14
N ASP A 220 -79.80 69.70 -7.59
CA ASP A 220 -80.04 71.09 -7.18
C ASP A 220 -80.74 72.01 -8.21
N SER A 221 -82.01 72.34 -7.87
CA SER A 221 -82.88 73.48 -8.30
C SER A 221 -83.22 73.68 -9.80
N GLY A 222 -84.54 73.73 -10.11
CA GLY A 222 -85.10 74.15 -11.42
C GLY A 222 -86.52 73.64 -11.74
N THR A 223 -87.20 74.26 -12.73
CA THR A 223 -88.55 73.90 -13.24
C THR A 223 -88.61 72.53 -13.95
N THR A 224 -89.82 71.98 -14.09
CA THR A 224 -90.10 70.57 -14.49
C THR A 224 -89.50 70.11 -15.83
N GLU A 225 -89.41 70.99 -16.85
CA GLU A 225 -88.78 70.65 -18.14
C GLU A 225 -87.24 70.66 -18.09
N ASN A 226 -86.64 71.60 -17.35
CA ASN A 226 -85.18 71.64 -17.12
C ASN A 226 -84.68 70.37 -16.42
N ARG A 227 -85.53 69.72 -15.63
CA ARG A 227 -85.22 68.46 -14.93
C ARG A 227 -85.10 67.26 -15.87
N ARG A 228 -85.85 67.21 -16.98
CA ARG A 228 -85.75 66.12 -17.98
C ARG A 228 -84.48 66.26 -18.82
N LEU A 229 -84.21 67.45 -19.34
CA LEU A 229 -83.01 67.75 -20.13
C LEU A 229 -81.71 67.52 -19.35
N ARG A 230 -81.67 67.86 -18.05
CA ARG A 230 -80.52 67.58 -17.17
C ARG A 230 -80.32 66.09 -16.93
N LYS A 231 -81.40 65.34 -16.67
CA LYS A 231 -81.32 63.87 -16.54
C LYS A 231 -80.79 63.20 -17.80
N GLU A 232 -81.23 63.65 -18.97
CA GLU A 232 -80.70 63.17 -20.26
C GLU A 232 -79.23 63.58 -20.49
N GLN A 233 -78.79 64.74 -20.00
CA GLN A 233 -77.36 65.13 -20.05
C GLN A 233 -76.49 64.31 -19.10
N VAL A 234 -76.96 64.07 -17.86
CA VAL A 234 -76.27 63.21 -16.88
C VAL A 234 -76.23 61.76 -17.37
N GLN A 235 -77.32 61.26 -17.96
CA GLN A 235 -77.38 59.93 -18.56
C GLN A 235 -76.40 59.80 -19.74
N ARG A 236 -76.35 60.78 -20.65
CA ARG A 236 -75.37 60.82 -21.75
C ARG A 236 -73.93 60.89 -21.25
N PHE A 237 -73.66 61.64 -20.18
CA PHE A 237 -72.34 61.69 -19.55
C PHE A 237 -71.95 60.33 -18.94
N ILE A 238 -72.87 59.65 -18.26
CA ILE A 238 -72.65 58.30 -17.71
C ILE A 238 -72.40 57.29 -18.84
N GLU A 239 -73.20 57.32 -19.91
CA GLU A 239 -73.02 56.44 -21.07
C GLU A 239 -71.68 56.69 -21.79
N CYS A 240 -71.26 57.94 -21.94
CA CYS A 240 -69.96 58.30 -22.47
C CYS A 240 -68.82 57.74 -21.59
N GLN A 241 -68.89 57.94 -20.27
CA GLN A 241 -67.87 57.41 -19.36
C GLN A 241 -67.84 55.88 -19.29
N VAL A 242 -68.97 55.19 -19.43
CA VAL A 242 -68.99 53.73 -19.52
C VAL A 242 -68.26 53.25 -20.77
N LYS A 243 -68.45 53.96 -21.90
CA LYS A 243 -67.74 53.65 -23.15
C LYS A 243 -66.24 53.92 -23.01
N ASP A 244 -65.85 55.05 -22.44
CA ASP A 244 -64.44 55.41 -22.22
C ASP A 244 -63.73 54.41 -21.29
N VAL A 245 -64.42 53.89 -20.27
CA VAL A 245 -63.88 52.85 -19.37
C VAL A 245 -63.73 51.51 -20.07
N GLN A 246 -64.68 51.11 -20.92
CA GLN A 246 -64.56 49.89 -21.73
C GLN A 246 -63.38 49.98 -22.71
N GLU A 247 -63.17 51.14 -23.35
CA GLU A 247 -62.03 51.38 -24.22
C GLU A 247 -60.70 51.30 -23.45
N PHE A 248 -60.63 51.92 -22.26
CA PHE A 248 -59.46 51.83 -21.38
C PHE A 248 -59.15 50.40 -20.93
N GLU A 249 -60.15 49.62 -20.51
CA GLU A 249 -59.98 48.21 -20.12
C GLU A 249 -59.46 47.38 -21.29
N ALA A 250 -59.98 47.59 -22.50
CA ALA A 250 -59.51 46.90 -23.71
C ALA A 250 -58.05 47.26 -24.05
N GLU A 251 -57.68 48.55 -24.02
CA GLU A 251 -56.30 48.99 -24.23
C GLU A 251 -55.34 48.43 -23.17
N ARG A 252 -55.79 48.35 -21.92
CA ARG A 252 -55.03 47.77 -20.80
C ARG A 252 -54.79 46.28 -20.99
N ASP A 253 -55.80 45.52 -21.43
CA ASP A 253 -55.67 44.09 -21.69
C ASP A 253 -54.74 43.81 -22.88
N GLU A 254 -54.80 44.62 -23.94
CA GLU A 254 -53.83 44.56 -25.04
C GLU A 254 -52.40 44.85 -24.56
N MET A 255 -52.24 45.85 -23.69
CA MET A 255 -50.96 46.21 -23.10
C MET A 255 -50.36 45.07 -22.26
N ILE A 256 -51.17 44.42 -21.43
CA ILE A 256 -50.76 43.25 -20.64
C ILE A 256 -50.35 42.11 -21.53
N LYS A 257 -51.15 41.80 -22.55
CA LYS A 257 -50.84 40.71 -23.48
C LYS A 257 -49.52 40.97 -24.21
N ALA A 258 -49.30 42.18 -24.72
CA ALA A 258 -48.04 42.55 -25.36
C ALA A 258 -46.84 42.50 -24.41
N HIS A 259 -47.03 42.86 -23.13
CA HIS A 259 -46.00 42.75 -22.10
C HIS A 259 -45.63 41.29 -21.82
N GLU A 260 -46.61 40.40 -21.66
CA GLU A 260 -46.40 38.98 -21.44
C GLU A 260 -45.75 38.29 -22.65
N GLU A 261 -46.16 38.63 -23.88
CA GLU A 261 -45.50 38.14 -25.10
C GLU A 261 -44.03 38.53 -25.16
N LYS A 262 -43.69 39.79 -24.82
CA LYS A 262 -42.30 40.25 -24.73
C LYS A 262 -41.50 39.51 -23.66
N LYS A 263 -42.08 39.25 -22.48
CA LYS A 263 -41.45 38.45 -21.43
C LYS A 263 -41.12 37.03 -21.91
N VAL A 264 -42.08 36.37 -22.56
CA VAL A 264 -41.88 35.02 -23.10
C VAL A 264 -40.79 35.00 -24.17
N GLN A 265 -40.77 36.00 -25.05
CA GLN A 265 -39.75 36.10 -26.08
C GLN A 265 -38.34 36.30 -25.48
N LEU A 266 -38.19 37.22 -24.51
CA LEU A 266 -36.93 37.43 -23.81
C LEU A 266 -36.46 36.18 -23.07
N LYS A 267 -37.38 35.46 -22.39
CA LYS A 267 -37.06 34.20 -21.72
C LYS A 267 -36.56 33.15 -22.72
N LYS A 268 -37.19 33.04 -23.89
CA LYS A 268 -36.76 32.12 -24.94
C LYS A 268 -35.36 32.45 -25.47
N GLU A 269 -35.07 33.72 -25.70
CA GLU A 269 -33.74 34.18 -26.12
C GLU A 269 -32.67 33.90 -25.06
N TYR A 270 -33.00 34.11 -23.78
CA TYR A 270 -32.11 33.77 -22.66
C TYR A 270 -31.80 32.26 -22.62
N MET A 271 -32.82 31.40 -22.64
CA MET A 271 -32.62 29.95 -22.64
C MET A 271 -31.79 29.47 -23.84
N ALA A 272 -31.96 30.10 -25.01
CA ALA A 272 -31.16 29.77 -26.19
C ALA A 272 -29.67 30.10 -26.00
N LYS A 273 -29.37 31.26 -25.41
CA LYS A 273 -27.99 31.66 -25.06
C LYS A 273 -27.38 30.75 -24.00
N GLU A 274 -28.15 30.33 -23.01
CA GLU A 274 -27.71 29.39 -21.97
C GLU A 274 -27.29 28.04 -22.59
N VAL A 275 -28.10 27.50 -23.51
CA VAL A 275 -27.76 26.27 -24.25
C VAL A 275 -26.50 26.44 -25.11
N GLU A 276 -26.28 27.62 -25.68
CA GLU A 276 -25.07 27.92 -26.47
C GLU A 276 -23.82 27.93 -25.59
N LEU A 277 -23.88 28.59 -24.42
CA LEU A 277 -22.79 28.62 -23.45
C LEU A 277 -22.42 27.21 -22.94
N GLU A 278 -23.41 26.37 -22.66
CA GLU A 278 -23.16 24.98 -22.24
C GLU A 278 -22.45 24.16 -23.34
N LYS A 279 -22.80 24.38 -24.61
CA LYS A 279 -22.11 23.73 -25.74
C LYS A 279 -20.66 24.21 -25.89
N GLU A 280 -20.42 25.51 -25.73
CA GLU A 280 -19.07 26.07 -25.75
C GLU A 280 -18.20 25.49 -24.62
N PHE A 281 -18.76 25.40 -23.41
CA PHE A 281 -18.09 24.81 -22.27
C PHE A 281 -17.79 23.32 -22.47
N ASP A 282 -18.77 22.53 -22.94
CA ASP A 282 -18.59 21.10 -23.22
C ASP A 282 -17.51 20.86 -24.28
N ALA A 283 -17.48 21.67 -25.34
CA ALA A 283 -16.44 21.60 -26.37
C ALA A 283 -15.05 21.93 -25.79
N ALA A 284 -14.95 22.98 -24.96
CA ALA A 284 -13.70 23.36 -24.31
C ALA A 284 -13.22 22.27 -23.33
N LEU A 285 -14.13 21.69 -22.55
CA LEU A 285 -13.84 20.60 -21.62
C LEU A 285 -13.39 19.34 -22.35
N THR A 286 -14.06 18.97 -23.44
CA THR A 286 -13.69 17.83 -24.29
C THR A 286 -12.27 18.01 -24.84
N GLY A 287 -11.95 19.20 -25.38
CA GLY A 287 -10.59 19.50 -25.86
C GLY A 287 -9.53 19.44 -24.75
N LEU A 288 -9.89 19.86 -23.53
CA LEU A 288 -9.01 19.75 -22.36
C LEU A 288 -8.79 18.28 -21.97
N MET A 289 -9.83 17.46 -21.97
CA MET A 289 -9.74 16.02 -21.68
C MET A 289 -8.85 15.30 -22.70
N GLU A 290 -8.95 15.64 -23.98
CA GLU A 290 -8.10 15.08 -25.03
C GLU A 290 -6.62 15.47 -24.85
N LYS A 291 -6.36 16.74 -24.51
CA LYS A 291 -5.00 17.24 -24.25
C LYS A 291 -4.33 16.54 -23.07
N HIS A 292 -5.10 16.19 -22.05
CA HIS A 292 -4.62 15.53 -20.83
C HIS A 292 -4.89 14.02 -20.82
N ARG A 293 -5.18 13.44 -21.99
CA ARG A 293 -5.42 12.00 -22.10
C ARG A 293 -4.20 11.23 -21.58
N PRO A 294 -4.35 10.39 -20.55
CA PRO A 294 -3.22 9.66 -20.01
C PRO A 294 -2.64 8.74 -21.10
N GLY A 295 -1.32 8.81 -21.29
CA GLY A 295 -0.61 7.90 -22.18
C GLY A 295 -0.81 6.44 -21.73
N THR A 296 -0.83 5.51 -22.68
CA THR A 296 -0.89 4.08 -22.36
C THR A 296 0.35 3.72 -21.55
N PHE A 297 0.16 3.24 -20.32
CA PHE A 297 1.25 2.77 -19.49
C PHE A 297 1.88 1.53 -20.14
N GLN A 298 3.02 1.69 -20.81
CA GLN A 298 3.87 0.58 -21.19
C GLN A 298 4.75 0.24 -19.99
N ALA A 299 4.39 -0.82 -19.26
CA ALA A 299 5.33 -1.46 -18.37
C ALA A 299 6.47 -2.03 -19.23
N SER A 300 7.62 -1.36 -19.24
CA SER A 300 8.83 -1.89 -19.84
C SER A 300 9.28 -3.10 -19.01
N SER A 301 8.78 -4.29 -19.36
CA SER A 301 9.31 -5.56 -18.89
C SER A 301 10.64 -5.80 -19.59
N SER A 302 11.70 -5.16 -19.09
CA SER A 302 13.06 -5.50 -19.46
C SER A 302 13.49 -6.75 -18.67
N SER A 303 13.32 -7.92 -19.28
CA SER A 303 14.14 -9.12 -19.00
C SER A 303 15.36 -9.08 -19.92
N PRO A 304 16.57 -9.42 -19.44
CA PRO A 304 16.99 -10.81 -19.26
C PRO A 304 17.30 -11.23 -17.82
#